data_AF-A0A7M4A231-F1
#
_entry.id   AF-A0A7M4A231-F1
#
_cell.length_a   1.000
_cell.length_b   1.000
_cell.length_c   1.000
_cell.angle_alpha   90.00
_cell.angle_beta   90.00
_cell.angle_gamma   90.00
#
_symmetry.space_group_name_H-M   'P 1'
#
loop_
_entity.id
_entity.type
_entity.pdbx_description
1 polymer ?
#
loop_
_entity_poly.entity_id
_entity_poly.type
_entity_poly.pdbx_seq_one_letter_code
_entity_poly.pdbx_strand_id
1 'polypeptide(L)'
;ELVDNAGKLMGEIELDAERQLMNKFLEELVKAHPKATYGEMMIKKALDMGAVDTLLISEGMRKNSYHLQCDSCGHDWNISLSRTEELPLCSKCEAKGDVIKELSCISLIDELTELAGKGNSNLSFISTDTEEGSQLLQGFGGLAAILRYPVM
;
A
#
# COMPACT_ATOMS: atom_id res chain seq x y z
N GLU A 1 37.67 5.89 7.00
CA GLU A 1 37.58 4.55 6.38
C GLU A 1 36.81 3.52 7.21
N LEU A 2 36.68 3.63 8.54
CA LEU A 2 35.85 2.68 9.33
C LEU A 2 34.33 2.92 9.21
N VAL A 3 33.91 4.18 9.05
CA VAL A 3 32.49 4.56 8.90
C VAL A 3 31.90 4.06 7.58
N ASP A 4 32.69 4.07 6.50
CA ASP A 4 32.26 3.66 5.15
C ASP A 4 31.94 2.16 5.07
N ASN A 5 32.76 1.33 5.74
CA ASN A 5 32.55 -0.12 5.79
C ASN A 5 31.36 -0.53 6.68
N ALA A 6 31.07 0.24 7.73
CA ALA A 6 29.90 0.00 8.58
C ALA A 6 28.59 0.28 7.82
N GLY A 7 28.55 1.34 7.00
CA GLY A 7 27.36 1.68 6.21
C GLY A 7 26.99 0.62 5.17
N LYS A 8 27.99 0.00 4.51
CA LYS A 8 27.75 -1.08 3.54
C LYS A 8 27.13 -2.33 4.19
N LEU A 9 27.70 -2.75 5.32
CA LEU A 9 27.16 -3.88 6.08
C LEU A 9 25.73 -3.64 6.57
N MET A 10 25.40 -2.41 6.97
CA MET A 10 24.04 -2.05 7.38
C MET A 10 23.05 -2.16 6.22
N GLY A 11 23.39 -1.62 5.04
CA GLY A 11 22.53 -1.73 3.87
C GLY A 11 22.32 -3.19 3.43
N GLU A 12 23.34 -4.04 3.52
CA GLU A 12 23.19 -5.47 3.23
C GLU A 12 22.21 -6.17 4.19
N ILE A 13 22.19 -5.79 5.47
CA ILE A 13 21.26 -6.33 6.46
C ILE A 13 19.81 -5.89 6.16
N GLU A 14 19.61 -4.63 5.77
CA GLU A 14 18.29 -4.10 5.40
C GLU A 14 17.73 -4.83 4.18
N LEU A 15 18.55 -4.96 3.12
CA LEU A 15 18.17 -5.70 1.92
C LEU A 15 17.84 -7.16 2.22
N ASP A 16 18.60 -7.84 3.10
CA ASP A 16 18.27 -9.22 3.50
C ASP A 16 16.94 -9.30 4.25
N ALA A 17 16.65 -8.34 5.13
CA ALA A 17 15.37 -8.28 5.84
C ALA A 17 14.18 -8.07 4.88
N GLU A 18 14.33 -7.19 3.89
CA GLU A 18 13.33 -6.96 2.84
C GLU A 18 13.04 -8.26 2.06
N ARG A 19 14.09 -8.99 1.68
CA ARG A 19 13.96 -10.30 0.99
C ARG A 19 13.25 -11.33 1.84
N GLN A 20 13.63 -11.46 3.11
CA GLN A 20 13.00 -12.40 4.04
C GLN A 20 11.50 -12.11 4.22
N LEU A 21 11.12 -10.82 4.32
CA LEU A 21 9.71 -10.42 4.41
C LEU A 21 8.94 -10.78 3.14
N MET A 22 9.51 -10.53 1.96
CA MET A 22 8.86 -10.86 0.70
C MET A 22 8.69 -12.38 0.54
N ASN A 23 9.71 -13.17 0.87
CA ASN A 23 9.63 -14.63 0.85
C ASN A 23 8.53 -15.14 1.78
N LYS A 24 8.48 -14.64 3.02
CA LYS A 24 7.42 -14.98 3.97
C LYS A 24 6.04 -14.62 3.44
N PHE A 25 5.87 -13.46 2.81
CA PHE A 25 4.62 -13.07 2.19
C PHE A 25 4.19 -14.07 1.09
N LEU A 26 5.11 -14.42 0.18
CA LEU A 26 4.84 -15.39 -0.90
C LEU A 26 4.49 -16.78 -0.36
N GLU A 27 5.20 -17.23 0.67
CA GLU A 27 4.94 -18.51 1.35
C GLU A 27 3.57 -18.54 2.02
N GLU A 28 3.14 -17.45 2.66
CA GLU A 28 1.79 -17.36 3.26
C GLU A 28 0.69 -17.31 2.19
N LEU A 29 0.96 -16.69 1.03
CA LEU A 29 -0.01 -16.53 -0.05
C LEU A 29 -0.47 -17.88 -0.65
N VAL A 30 0.43 -18.87 -0.71
CA VAL A 30 0.15 -20.17 -1.32
C VAL A 30 -0.51 -21.18 -0.37
N LYS A 31 -0.74 -20.80 0.90
CA LYS A 31 -1.37 -21.67 1.90
C LYS A 31 -2.89 -21.73 1.73
N ALA A 32 -3.49 -22.83 2.18
CA ALA A 32 -4.94 -23.04 2.13
C ALA A 32 -5.74 -21.97 2.92
N HIS A 33 -5.15 -21.45 3.99
CA HIS A 33 -5.69 -20.32 4.76
C HIS A 33 -4.63 -19.21 4.76
N PRO A 34 -4.62 -18.36 3.72
CA PRO A 34 -3.54 -17.42 3.52
C PRO A 34 -3.58 -16.33 4.61
N LYS A 35 -2.45 -16.15 5.28
CA LYS A 35 -2.22 -15.01 6.17
C LYS A 35 -1.45 -13.90 5.45
N ALA A 36 -1.79 -13.71 4.18
CA ALA A 36 -1.22 -12.69 3.34
C ALA A 36 -2.33 -12.13 2.45
N THR A 37 -2.25 -10.84 2.17
CA THR A 37 -3.14 -10.18 1.21
C THR A 37 -2.35 -9.14 0.42
N TYR A 38 -2.84 -8.81 -0.76
CA TYR A 38 -2.28 -7.77 -1.61
C TYR A 38 -3.39 -6.95 -2.23
N GLY A 39 -3.02 -5.80 -2.80
CA GLY A 39 -3.96 -4.86 -3.39
C GLY A 39 -4.59 -3.93 -2.36
N GLU A 40 -4.79 -2.69 -2.80
CA GLU A 40 -5.17 -1.57 -1.94
C GLU A 40 -6.47 -1.81 -1.17
N MET A 41 -7.54 -2.25 -1.85
CA MET A 41 -8.86 -2.45 -1.23
C MET A 41 -8.81 -3.52 -0.13
N MET A 42 -8.15 -4.65 -0.40
CA MET A 42 -8.06 -5.75 0.55
C MET A 42 -7.18 -5.38 1.75
N ILE A 43 -6.09 -4.65 1.50
CA ILE A 43 -5.20 -4.15 2.56
C ILE A 43 -5.91 -3.13 3.43
N LYS A 44 -6.63 -2.15 2.86
CA LYS A 44 -7.40 -1.16 3.64
C LYS A 44 -8.43 -1.86 4.53
N LYS A 45 -9.14 -2.87 4.00
CA LYS A 45 -10.07 -3.68 4.79
C LYS A 45 -9.36 -4.44 5.92
N ALA A 46 -8.23 -5.06 5.65
CA ALA A 46 -7.47 -5.78 6.66
C ALA A 46 -6.89 -4.86 7.75
N LEU A 47 -6.48 -3.65 7.38
CA LEU A 47 -6.01 -2.61 8.31
C LEU A 47 -7.15 -2.15 9.24
N ASP A 48 -8.34 -1.88 8.68
CA ASP A 48 -9.54 -1.50 9.43
C ASP A 48 -9.94 -2.58 10.46
N MET A 49 -9.81 -3.86 10.07
CA MET A 49 -10.04 -5.00 10.95
C MET A 49 -8.91 -5.27 11.98
N GLY A 50 -7.81 -4.50 11.93
CA GLY A 50 -6.63 -4.75 12.77
C GLY A 50 -5.96 -6.10 12.52
N ALA A 51 -6.18 -6.68 11.34
CA ALA A 51 -5.69 -8.00 10.96
C ALA A 51 -4.25 -7.98 10.45
N VAL A 52 -3.75 -6.82 10.03
CA VAL A 52 -2.40 -6.68 9.47
C VAL A 52 -1.34 -6.75 10.57
N ASP A 53 -0.41 -7.67 10.41
CA ASP A 53 0.80 -7.77 11.23
C ASP A 53 1.88 -6.83 10.72
N THR A 54 2.21 -6.98 9.43
CA THR A 54 3.23 -6.19 8.73
C THR A 54 2.71 -5.79 7.36
N LEU A 55 2.73 -4.49 7.09
CA LEU A 55 2.42 -3.90 5.79
C LEU A 55 3.71 -3.66 5.02
N LEU A 56 3.76 -4.15 3.79
CA LEU A 56 4.87 -3.99 2.86
C LEU A 56 4.48 -2.97 1.79
N ILE A 57 5.24 -1.89 1.70
CA ILE A 57 5.01 -0.79 0.76
C ILE A 57 6.23 -0.64 -0.13
N SER A 58 6.04 -0.69 -1.45
CA SER A 58 7.14 -0.40 -2.38
C SER A 58 7.48 1.09 -2.39
N GLU A 59 8.76 1.43 -2.32
CA GLU A 59 9.23 2.82 -2.43
C GLU A 59 8.97 3.44 -3.81
N GLY A 60 8.79 2.59 -4.84
CA GLY A 60 8.43 3.01 -6.19
C GLY A 60 6.98 3.52 -6.32
N MET A 61 6.19 3.49 -5.24
CA MET A 61 4.79 3.91 -5.28
C MET A 61 4.63 5.41 -5.47
N ARG A 62 3.90 5.80 -6.53
CA ARG A 62 3.63 7.20 -6.89
C ARG A 62 2.13 7.46 -7.06
N LYS A 63 1.31 6.95 -6.12
CA LYS A 63 -0.14 7.17 -6.10
C LYS A 63 -0.53 8.12 -4.97
N ASN A 64 -1.53 8.94 -5.26
CA ASN A 64 -2.18 9.82 -4.30
C ASN A 64 -3.59 9.30 -4.05
N SER A 65 -4.03 9.39 -2.79
CA SER A 65 -5.38 9.09 -2.37
C SER A 65 -6.20 10.38 -2.33
N TYR A 66 -7.29 10.40 -3.08
CA TYR A 66 -8.20 11.51 -3.24
C TYR A 66 -9.51 11.19 -2.55
N HIS A 67 -9.97 12.05 -1.66
CA HIS A 67 -11.33 12.04 -1.15
C HIS A 67 -12.15 13.01 -1.99
N LEU A 68 -13.07 12.47 -2.80
CA LEU A 68 -13.87 13.19 -3.76
C LEU A 68 -15.31 13.26 -3.28
N GLN A 69 -15.96 14.39 -3.54
CA GLN A 69 -17.39 14.59 -3.29
C GLN A 69 -18.08 15.14 -4.53
N CYS A 70 -19.17 14.50 -4.92
CA CYS A 70 -20.02 15.00 -5.99
C CYS A 70 -21.03 16.02 -5.44
N ASP A 71 -20.95 17.27 -5.89
CA ASP A 71 -21.86 18.36 -5.51
C ASP A 71 -23.30 18.12 -6.02
N SER A 72 -23.44 17.41 -7.16
CA SER A 72 -24.73 17.15 -7.80
C SER A 72 -25.61 16.13 -7.06
N CYS A 73 -25.02 15.11 -6.41
CA CYS A 73 -25.77 14.05 -5.73
C CYS A 73 -25.36 13.82 -4.27
N GLY A 74 -24.35 14.53 -3.78
CA GLY A 74 -23.83 14.42 -2.42
C GLY A 74 -23.03 13.15 -2.13
N HIS A 75 -22.69 12.34 -3.14
CA HIS A 75 -21.92 11.12 -2.95
C HIS A 75 -20.44 11.42 -2.73
N ASP A 76 -19.87 10.90 -1.63
CA ASP A 76 -18.44 10.88 -1.35
C ASP A 76 -17.81 9.51 -1.65
N TRP A 77 -16.57 9.51 -2.13
CA TRP A 77 -15.77 8.30 -2.31
C TRP A 77 -14.27 8.59 -2.26
N ASN A 78 -13.49 7.55 -1.96
CA ASN A 78 -12.04 7.59 -2.03
C ASN A 78 -11.55 6.88 -3.29
N ILE A 79 -10.58 7.48 -3.98
CA ILE A 79 -9.88 6.84 -5.09
C ILE A 79 -8.39 7.12 -5.03
N SER A 80 -7.60 6.12 -5.39
CA SER A 80 -6.15 6.25 -5.54
C SER A 80 -5.78 6.39 -7.01
N LEU A 81 -5.15 7.50 -7.37
CA LEU A 81 -4.76 7.84 -8.74
C LEU A 81 -3.30 8.25 -8.78
N SER A 82 -2.65 7.93 -9.89
CA SER A 82 -1.34 8.48 -10.24
C SER A 82 -1.51 9.91 -10.75
N ARG A 83 -0.46 10.74 -10.69
CA ARG A 83 -0.51 12.15 -11.14
C ARG A 83 -0.96 12.35 -12.60
N THR A 84 -0.87 11.32 -13.42
CA THR A 84 -1.23 11.35 -14.85
C THR A 84 -2.65 10.88 -15.13
N GLU A 85 -3.35 10.34 -14.14
CA GLU A 85 -4.70 9.80 -14.32
C GLU A 85 -5.75 10.88 -14.09
N GLU A 86 -6.78 10.91 -14.95
CA GLU A 86 -7.89 11.85 -14.81
C GLU A 86 -8.87 11.41 -13.71
N LEU A 87 -9.55 12.38 -13.08
CA LEU A 87 -10.56 12.09 -12.07
C LEU A 87 -11.72 11.28 -12.68
N PRO A 88 -12.16 10.19 -12.04
CA PRO A 88 -13.25 9.36 -12.52
C PRO A 88 -14.59 10.10 -12.42
N LEU A 89 -15.59 9.52 -13.09
CA LEU A 89 -16.98 9.98 -12.98
C LEU A 89 -17.58 9.60 -11.63
N CYS A 90 -18.61 10.33 -11.21
CA CYS A 90 -19.39 9.89 -10.06
C CYS A 90 -20.12 8.59 -10.38
N SER A 91 -19.85 7.52 -9.62
CA SER A 91 -20.50 6.21 -9.79
C SER A 91 -22.02 6.21 -9.57
N LYS A 92 -22.58 7.28 -8.97
CA LYS A 92 -24.01 7.35 -8.60
C LYS A 92 -24.86 8.17 -9.57
N CYS A 93 -24.30 9.23 -10.15
CA CYS A 93 -25.05 10.14 -11.04
C CYS A 93 -24.34 10.39 -12.38
N GLU A 94 -23.19 9.75 -12.62
CA GLU A 94 -22.40 9.84 -13.86
C GLU A 94 -21.95 11.27 -14.23
N ALA A 95 -22.06 12.20 -13.29
CA ALA A 95 -21.64 13.58 -13.47
C ALA A 95 -20.12 13.67 -13.68
N LYS A 96 -19.69 14.53 -14.62
CA LYS A 96 -18.29 14.75 -14.99
C LYS A 96 -17.84 16.17 -14.69
N GLY A 97 -16.53 16.37 -14.53
CA GLY A 97 -15.91 17.69 -14.49
C GLY A 97 -16.04 18.41 -13.13
N ASP A 98 -16.25 19.71 -13.17
CA ASP A 98 -16.16 20.65 -12.02
C ASP A 98 -17.14 20.36 -10.86
N VAL A 99 -18.15 19.53 -11.12
CA VAL A 99 -19.11 19.04 -10.10
C VAL A 99 -18.48 18.06 -9.10
N ILE A 100 -17.30 17.52 -9.40
CA ILE A 100 -16.53 16.68 -8.48
C ILE A 100 -15.52 17.56 -7.75
N LYS A 101 -15.73 17.73 -6.46
CA LYS A 101 -14.83 18.49 -5.59
C LYS A 101 -13.82 17.56 -4.94
N GLU A 102 -12.56 17.93 -4.99
CA GLU A 102 -11.52 17.34 -4.15
C GLU A 102 -11.64 17.94 -2.74
N LEU A 103 -11.92 17.09 -1.75
CA LEU A 103 -11.96 17.49 -0.35
C LEU A 103 -10.59 17.31 0.32
N SER A 104 -9.85 16.27 -0.09
CA SER A 104 -8.48 16.04 0.39
C SER A 104 -7.66 15.25 -0.61
N CYS A 105 -6.37 15.56 -0.71
CA CYS A 105 -5.38 14.82 -1.47
C CYS A 105 -4.16 14.57 -0.58
N ILE A 106 -3.87 13.30 -0.31
CA ILE A 106 -2.69 12.87 0.46
C ILE A 106 -1.99 11.74 -0.29
N SER A 107 -0.70 11.48 -0.01
CA SER A 107 -0.03 10.33 -0.63
C SER A 107 -0.67 9.03 -0.13
N LEU A 108 -0.79 8.04 -1.00
CA LEU A 108 -1.33 6.73 -0.58
C LEU A 108 -0.46 6.09 0.52
N ILE A 109 0.85 6.31 0.49
CA ILE A 109 1.78 5.87 1.52
C ILE A 109 1.43 6.49 2.88
N ASP A 110 1.16 7.80 2.92
CA ASP A 110 0.80 8.52 4.15
C ASP A 110 -0.54 8.01 4.71
N GLU A 111 -1.55 7.83 3.85
CA GLU A 111 -2.85 7.25 4.24
C GLU A 111 -2.68 5.87 4.88
N LEU A 112 -1.94 4.98 4.22
CA LEU A 112 -1.73 3.61 4.69
C LEU A 112 -0.89 3.57 5.96
N THR A 113 0.08 4.48 6.10
CA THR A 113 0.89 4.65 7.32
C THR A 113 0.01 5.03 8.52
N GLU A 114 -0.93 5.95 8.33
CA GLU A 114 -1.87 6.34 9.38
C GLU A 114 -2.80 5.18 9.77
N LEU A 115 -3.34 4.46 8.78
CA LEU A 115 -4.19 3.29 9.01
C LEU A 115 -3.43 2.16 9.75
N ALA A 116 -2.18 1.91 9.35
CA ALA A 116 -1.31 0.95 10.04
C ALA A 116 -0.99 1.36 11.48
N GLY A 117 -0.78 2.66 11.73
CA GLY A 117 -0.61 3.20 13.08
C GLY A 117 -1.83 2.94 13.97
N LYS A 118 -3.05 3.12 13.44
CA LYS A 118 -4.30 2.82 14.16
C LYS A 118 -4.45 1.32 14.47
N GLY A 119 -4.02 0.45 13.55
CA GLY A 119 -4.05 -1.01 13.71
C GLY A 119 -2.87 -1.62 14.50
N ASN A 120 -1.94 -0.78 14.96
CA ASN A 120 -0.66 -1.20 15.56
C ASN A 120 0.09 -2.21 14.69
N SER A 121 0.12 -1.98 13.38
CA SER A 121 0.79 -2.82 12.38
C SER A 121 2.22 -2.33 12.15
N ASN A 122 3.13 -3.25 11.86
CA ASN A 122 4.48 -2.91 11.45
C ASN A 122 4.49 -2.41 10.00
N LEU A 123 5.37 -1.45 9.70
CA LEU A 123 5.57 -0.91 8.35
C LEU A 123 6.95 -1.33 7.87
N SER A 124 7.04 -1.87 6.65
CA SER A 124 8.30 -2.13 5.97
C SER A 124 8.26 -1.55 4.58
N PHE A 125 9.24 -0.71 4.26
CA PHE A 125 9.46 -0.22 2.91
C PHE A 125 10.32 -1.23 2.15
N ILE A 126 9.97 -1.47 0.90
CA ILE A 126 10.69 -2.39 0.01
C ILE A 126 11.24 -1.61 -1.18
N SER A 127 12.55 -1.61 -1.29
CA SER A 127 13.37 -0.95 -2.30
C SER A 127 13.18 -1.61 -3.66
N THR A 128 13.02 -0.82 -4.71
CA THR A 128 12.85 -1.34 -6.08
C THR A 128 14.14 -1.90 -6.69
N ASP A 129 15.29 -1.66 -6.07
CA ASP A 129 16.61 -2.12 -6.50
C ASP A 129 16.83 -3.63 -6.32
N THR A 130 15.92 -4.31 -5.60
CA THR A 130 15.94 -5.77 -5.43
C THR A 130 14.99 -6.45 -6.42
N GLU A 131 15.25 -7.73 -6.70
CA GLU A 131 14.34 -8.55 -7.51
C GLU A 131 12.98 -8.69 -6.81
N GLU A 132 12.99 -8.86 -5.49
CA GLU A 132 11.83 -8.97 -4.61
C GLU A 132 10.99 -7.69 -4.61
N GLY A 133 11.63 -6.52 -4.50
CA GLY A 133 10.93 -5.24 -4.56
C GLY A 133 10.38 -4.90 -5.94
N SER A 134 11.11 -5.27 -6.99
CA SER A 134 10.59 -5.20 -8.37
C SER A 134 9.37 -6.09 -8.56
N GLN A 135 9.37 -7.31 -7.99
CA GLN A 135 8.23 -8.21 -8.00
C GLN A 135 7.04 -7.64 -7.20
N LEU A 136 7.28 -7.01 -6.05
CA LEU A 136 6.22 -6.35 -5.28
C LEU A 136 5.53 -5.26 -6.10
N LEU A 137 6.31 -4.39 -6.74
CA LEU A 137 5.80 -3.28 -7.54
C LEU A 137 5.05 -3.76 -8.79
N GLN A 138 5.66 -4.63 -9.59
CA GLN A 138 5.12 -5.05 -10.89
C GLN A 138 4.07 -6.14 -10.77
N GLY A 139 4.24 -7.09 -9.84
CA GLY A 139 3.35 -8.25 -9.67
C GLY A 139 2.15 -7.99 -8.78
N PHE A 140 2.33 -7.21 -7.70
CA PHE A 140 1.31 -6.99 -6.68
C PHE A 140 0.85 -5.52 -6.57
N GLY A 141 1.28 -4.66 -7.50
CA GLY A 141 0.89 -3.25 -7.53
C GLY A 141 1.54 -2.39 -6.44
N GLY A 142 2.65 -2.87 -5.85
CA GLY A 142 3.44 -2.15 -4.86
C GLY A 142 2.90 -2.24 -3.43
N LEU A 143 1.86 -3.04 -3.17
CA LEU A 143 1.26 -3.22 -1.85
C LEU A 143 1.06 -4.69 -1.52
N ALA A 144 1.61 -5.11 -0.39
CA ALA A 144 1.36 -6.42 0.20
C ALA A 144 1.25 -6.29 1.72
N ALA A 145 0.60 -7.25 2.35
CA ALA A 145 0.49 -7.31 3.80
C ALA A 145 0.53 -8.76 4.28
N ILE A 146 1.24 -8.98 5.38
CA ILE A 146 1.21 -10.19 6.17
C ILE A 146 0.20 -9.98 7.30
N LEU A 147 -0.66 -10.96 7.50
CA LEU A 147 -1.79 -10.90 8.42
C LEU A 147 -1.51 -11.73 9.67
N ARG A 148 -2.06 -11.31 10.81
CA ARG A 148 -2.04 -12.06 12.07
C ARG A 148 -2.91 -13.31 11.99
N TYR A 149 -4.03 -13.19 11.29
CA TYR A 149 -5.03 -14.23 11.07
C TYR A 149 -5.59 -14.13 9.63
N PRO A 150 -6.08 -15.24 9.05
CA PRO A 150 -6.67 -15.22 7.72
C PRO A 150 -7.97 -14.41 7.71
N VAL A 151 -8.15 -13.56 6.71
CA VAL A 151 -9.27 -12.58 6.62
C VAL A 151 -10.23 -12.93 5.46
N MET A 152 -10.32 -14.21 5.13
CA MET A 152 -11.11 -14.74 4.01
C MET A 152 -12.30 -15.53 4.50
#